data_AF-A0A3N9PN55-F1
#
_entry.id   AF-A0A3N9PN55-F1
#
_cell.length_a   1.000
_cell.length_b   1.000
_cell.length_c   1.000
_cell.angle_alpha   90.00
_cell.angle_beta   90.00
_cell.angle_gamma   90.00
#
_symmetry.space_group_name_H-M   'P 1'
#
loop_
_entity.id
_entity.type
_entity.pdbx_description
1 polymer ?
#
loop_
_entity_poly.entity_id
_entity_poly.type
_entity_poly.pdbx_seq_one_letter_code
_entity_poly.pdbx_strand_id
1 'polypeptide(L)'
;MKKILSFLIIFSTYHLHAGDWPMWRYDAGRSACSPDQLPEKLELLWSRHDTQRQPVWDDPLNQDLMQFDKVFEPIVLGKTLYMGFNDCDKVVALNTETGEERWAYYVDGPVRLPPAAWKDRIYFTSDDGYLYCLSDNGELAWKFRGGPSERKILGNKRLISTWPARGGVVVDAGIVYFSAGIWPFMGTFIYALDA
;
A
#
# COMPACT_ATOMS: atom_id res chain seq x y z
N MET A 1 -10.54 66.84 -11.19
CA MET A 1 -10.52 65.44 -11.65
C MET A 1 -10.01 64.57 -10.49
N LYS A 2 -10.91 63.88 -9.78
CA LYS A 2 -10.54 62.97 -8.67
C LYS A 2 -10.19 61.60 -9.25
N LYS A 3 -8.94 61.16 -9.10
CA LYS A 3 -8.51 59.79 -9.45
C LYS A 3 -9.03 58.84 -8.38
N ILE A 4 -9.95 57.95 -8.76
CA ILE A 4 -10.39 56.83 -7.94
C ILE A 4 -9.35 55.72 -8.13
N LEU A 5 -8.68 55.34 -7.04
CA LEU A 5 -7.73 54.24 -7.01
C LEU A 5 -8.51 52.96 -6.69
N SER A 6 -8.77 52.12 -7.70
CA SER A 6 -9.38 50.81 -7.49
C SER A 6 -8.33 49.84 -6.95
N PHE A 7 -8.53 49.35 -5.73
CA PHE A 7 -7.77 48.23 -5.17
C PHE A 7 -8.36 46.91 -5.69
N LEU A 8 -7.57 46.15 -6.45
CA LEU A 8 -7.91 44.80 -6.87
C LEU A 8 -7.60 43.85 -5.71
N ILE A 9 -8.62 43.33 -5.03
CA ILE A 9 -8.45 42.30 -4.01
C ILE A 9 -8.32 40.95 -4.74
N ILE A 10 -7.11 40.41 -4.80
CA ILE A 10 -6.85 39.06 -5.29
C ILE A 10 -7.18 38.11 -4.15
N PHE A 11 -8.33 37.42 -4.23
CA PHE A 11 -8.60 36.27 -3.38
C PHE A 11 -7.72 35.10 -3.85
N SER A 12 -6.62 34.85 -3.14
CA SER A 12 -5.91 33.58 -3.25
C SER A 12 -6.77 32.53 -2.56
N THR A 13 -7.43 31.69 -3.34
CA THR A 13 -8.03 30.45 -2.84
C THR A 13 -6.88 29.50 -2.51
N TYR A 14 -6.51 29.44 -1.24
CA TYR A 14 -5.66 28.36 -0.75
C TYR A 14 -6.48 27.07 -0.87
N HIS A 15 -6.25 26.30 -1.94
CA HIS A 15 -6.65 24.91 -1.94
C HIS A 15 -5.78 24.21 -0.88
N LEU A 16 -6.37 23.93 0.27
CA LEU A 16 -5.82 22.96 1.21
C LEU A 16 -5.74 21.63 0.46
N HIS A 17 -4.53 21.27 0.02
CA HIS A 17 -4.26 19.95 -0.48
C HIS A 17 -3.93 19.10 0.73
N ALA A 18 -4.74 18.07 1.01
CA ALA A 18 -4.32 17.07 1.98
C ALA A 18 -3.01 16.44 1.48
N GLY A 19 -2.06 16.23 2.38
CA GLY A 19 -0.83 15.54 2.08
C GLY A 19 -1.08 14.07 1.77
N ASP A 20 -0.03 13.42 1.26
CA ASP A 20 -0.04 11.98 1.04
C ASP A 20 -0.08 11.21 2.36
N TRP A 21 -0.52 9.95 2.29
CA TRP A 21 -0.32 8.95 3.33
C TRP A 21 0.48 7.79 2.73
N PRO A 22 1.78 7.99 2.43
CA PRO A 22 2.50 7.17 1.46
C PRO A 22 2.83 5.77 1.97
N MET A 23 2.82 5.55 3.29
CA MET A 23 3.14 4.26 3.90
C MET A 23 2.16 3.89 5.01
N TRP A 24 2.15 2.62 5.38
CA TRP A 24 1.44 2.19 6.58
C TRP A 24 1.96 2.96 7.80
N ARG A 25 1.02 3.59 8.52
CA ARG A 25 1.32 4.53 9.61
C ARG A 25 2.19 5.72 9.16
N TYR A 26 1.88 6.27 7.98
CA TYR A 26 2.38 7.51 7.41
C TYR A 26 3.81 7.46 6.86
N ASP A 27 4.80 7.14 7.68
CA ASP A 27 6.22 7.23 7.32
C ASP A 27 7.01 5.92 7.58
N ALA A 28 8.29 5.89 7.21
CA ALA A 28 9.18 4.74 7.43
C ALA A 28 9.34 4.38 8.91
N GLY A 29 9.20 5.37 9.81
CA GLY A 29 9.19 5.19 11.26
C GLY A 29 7.85 4.71 11.82
N ARG A 30 6.80 4.65 10.99
CA ARG A 30 5.43 4.26 11.34
C ARG A 30 4.84 5.15 12.43
N SER A 31 5.08 6.46 12.34
CA SER A 31 4.66 7.45 13.35
C SER A 31 3.14 7.49 13.59
N ALA A 32 2.34 7.12 12.59
CA ALA A 32 0.88 7.25 12.58
C ALA A 32 0.40 8.69 12.82
N CYS A 33 1.19 9.68 12.38
CA CYS A 33 0.89 11.09 12.53
C CYS A 33 1.01 11.79 11.17
N SER A 34 -0.05 12.51 10.76
CA SER A 34 0.02 13.42 9.62
C SER A 34 0.27 14.86 10.12
N PRO A 35 1.03 15.68 9.37
CA PRO A 35 1.13 17.12 9.63
C PRO A 35 -0.16 17.89 9.28
N ASP A 36 -1.11 17.25 8.60
CA ASP A 36 -2.34 17.89 8.15
C ASP A 36 -3.34 18.09 9.28
N GLN A 37 -4.01 19.23 9.25
CA GLN A 37 -5.11 19.53 10.16
C GLN A 37 -6.44 19.11 9.54
N LEU A 38 -7.23 18.34 10.29
CA LEU A 38 -8.58 17.97 9.86
C LEU A 38 -9.51 19.20 9.89
N PRO A 39 -10.48 19.29 8.96
CA PRO A 39 -11.49 20.33 8.99
C PRO A 39 -12.38 20.19 10.23
N GLU A 40 -12.93 21.30 10.73
CA GLU A 40 -13.82 21.32 11.90
C GLU A 40 -15.08 20.47 11.71
N LYS A 41 -15.54 20.34 10.46
CA LYS A 41 -16.70 19.54 10.08
C LYS A 41 -16.28 18.48 9.06
N LEU A 42 -16.52 17.22 9.40
CA LEU A 42 -16.32 16.09 8.49
C LEU A 42 -17.61 15.79 7.74
N GLU A 43 -17.47 15.50 6.45
CA GLU A 43 -18.57 15.06 5.59
C GLU A 43 -18.19 13.73 4.94
N LEU A 44 -19.13 12.79 4.91
CA LEU A 44 -18.94 11.51 4.25
C LEU A 44 -18.95 11.73 2.73
N LEU A 45 -17.82 11.51 2.07
CA LEU A 45 -17.73 11.57 0.61
C LEU A 45 -18.33 10.31 -0.04
N TRP A 46 -17.92 9.13 0.43
CA TRP A 46 -18.38 7.84 -0.08
C TRP A 46 -18.14 6.74 0.94
N SER A 47 -18.85 5.62 0.76
CA SER A 47 -18.59 4.37 1.48
C SER A 47 -18.57 3.20 0.51
N ARG A 48 -17.72 2.20 0.79
CA ARG A 48 -17.55 1.02 -0.03
C ARG A 48 -17.58 -0.22 0.85
N HIS A 49 -18.17 -1.28 0.33
CA HIS A 49 -18.22 -2.59 0.97
C HIS A 49 -17.54 -3.60 0.03
N ASP A 50 -16.29 -3.94 0.35
CA ASP A 50 -15.57 -5.01 -0.33
C ASP A 50 -15.81 -6.36 0.36
N THR A 51 -15.30 -7.45 -0.25
CA THR A 51 -15.39 -8.78 0.33
C THR A 51 -14.77 -8.83 1.73
N GLN A 52 -15.41 -9.59 2.62
CA GLN A 52 -14.86 -9.80 3.95
C GLN A 52 -13.50 -10.48 3.85
N ARG A 53 -12.46 -9.83 4.38
CA ARG A 53 -11.14 -10.44 4.48
C ARG A 53 -11.25 -11.74 5.28
N GLN A 54 -10.75 -12.82 4.70
CA GLN A 54 -10.63 -14.12 5.38
C GLN A 54 -9.19 -14.24 5.90
N PRO A 55 -8.97 -14.16 7.23
CA PRO A 55 -7.66 -14.38 7.81
C PRO A 55 -7.20 -15.79 7.50
N VAL A 56 -5.92 -15.93 7.24
CA VAL A 56 -5.39 -17.19 6.75
C VAL A 56 -5.03 -18.19 7.87
N TRP A 57 -4.89 -17.70 9.10
CA TRP A 57 -4.54 -18.49 10.29
C TRP A 57 -5.66 -18.52 11.33
N ASP A 58 -6.90 -18.67 10.86
CA ASP A 58 -8.08 -18.74 11.73
C ASP A 58 -8.35 -20.15 12.30
N ASP A 59 -7.28 -20.87 12.67
CA ASP A 59 -7.43 -22.15 13.38
C ASP A 59 -7.30 -21.95 14.90
N PRO A 60 -7.94 -22.82 15.72
CA PRO A 60 -7.94 -22.69 17.18
C PRO A 60 -6.55 -22.64 17.84
N LEU A 61 -5.50 -23.14 17.19
CA LEU A 61 -4.13 -23.16 17.71
C LEU A 61 -3.35 -21.89 17.38
N ASN A 62 -3.77 -21.16 16.35
CA ASN A 62 -3.09 -19.96 15.84
C ASN A 62 -3.84 -18.66 16.11
N GLN A 63 -4.94 -18.70 16.87
CA GLN A 63 -5.73 -17.51 17.24
C GLN A 63 -4.80 -16.43 17.83
N ASP A 64 -4.67 -15.34 17.08
CA ASP A 64 -3.87 -14.14 17.38
C ASP A 64 -2.35 -14.20 17.23
N LEU A 65 -1.76 -15.30 16.74
CA LEU A 65 -0.32 -15.33 16.44
C LEU A 65 0.05 -14.48 15.22
N MET A 66 -0.86 -14.32 14.26
CA MET A 66 -0.68 -13.49 13.07
C MET A 66 -1.88 -12.57 12.88
N GLN A 67 -1.67 -11.28 13.15
CA GLN A 67 -2.71 -10.25 13.05
C GLN A 67 -2.61 -9.41 11.77
N PHE A 68 -1.47 -9.51 11.08
CA PHE A 68 -1.33 -8.92 9.76
C PHE A 68 -2.25 -9.65 8.78
N ASP A 69 -3.03 -8.92 7.99
CA ASP A 69 -4.12 -9.40 7.11
C ASP A 69 -5.57 -9.39 7.65
N LYS A 70 -5.81 -8.93 8.89
CA LYS A 70 -7.17 -8.78 9.44
C LYS A 70 -7.95 -7.55 8.92
N VAL A 71 -7.28 -6.43 8.67
CA VAL A 71 -7.90 -5.16 8.27
C VAL A 71 -7.19 -4.55 7.08
N PHE A 72 -7.89 -3.80 6.23
CA PHE A 72 -7.22 -3.06 5.16
C PHE A 72 -6.30 -2.00 5.74
N GLU A 73 -5.13 -1.89 5.15
CA GLU A 73 -4.09 -0.93 5.53
C GLU A 73 -3.79 -0.06 4.30
N PRO A 74 -4.72 0.84 3.91
CA PRO A 74 -4.58 1.63 2.70
C PRO A 74 -3.45 2.65 2.84
N ILE A 75 -2.86 3.00 1.70
CA ILE A 75 -2.00 4.18 1.56
C ILE A 75 -2.61 5.14 0.54
N VAL A 76 -2.21 6.40 0.58
CA VAL A 76 -2.67 7.44 -0.35
C VAL A 76 -1.46 8.14 -0.96
N LEU A 77 -1.45 8.26 -2.28
CA LEU A 77 -0.52 9.09 -3.06
C LEU A 77 -1.33 9.97 -4.01
N GLY A 78 -1.22 11.27 -3.85
CA GLY A 78 -2.07 12.28 -4.47
C GLY A 78 -3.56 11.99 -4.26
N LYS A 79 -4.29 11.84 -5.36
CA LYS A 79 -5.74 11.54 -5.35
C LYS A 79 -6.06 10.05 -5.51
N THR A 80 -5.11 9.18 -5.17
CA THR A 80 -5.24 7.73 -5.35
C THR A 80 -5.03 7.01 -4.03
N LEU A 81 -6.00 6.19 -3.65
CA LEU A 81 -5.92 5.27 -2.51
C LEU A 81 -5.57 3.87 -3.01
N TYR A 82 -4.59 3.23 -2.40
CA TYR A 82 -4.13 1.89 -2.79
C TYR A 82 -4.41 0.87 -1.70
N MET A 83 -4.91 -0.31 -2.09
CA MET A 83 -5.21 -1.41 -1.18
C MET A 83 -4.78 -2.76 -1.74
N GLY A 84 -4.14 -3.58 -0.90
CA GLY A 84 -3.82 -4.97 -1.19
C GLY A 84 -4.91 -5.94 -0.73
N PHE A 85 -5.15 -6.99 -1.53
CA PHE A 85 -6.13 -8.04 -1.29
C PHE A 85 -5.44 -9.41 -1.18
N ASN A 86 -5.72 -10.12 -0.09
CA ASN A 86 -5.16 -11.45 0.19
C ASN A 86 -6.06 -12.61 -0.25
N ASP A 87 -7.32 -12.34 -0.55
CA ASP A 87 -8.34 -13.29 -1.00
C ASP A 87 -8.45 -13.33 -2.54
N CYS A 88 -8.17 -12.20 -3.19
CA CYS A 88 -8.25 -12.03 -4.64
C CYS A 88 -6.89 -11.76 -5.33
N ASP A 89 -5.78 -11.92 -4.61
CA ASP A 89 -4.41 -11.88 -5.15
C ASP A 89 -4.14 -10.63 -6.02
N LYS A 90 -4.49 -9.43 -5.51
CA LYS A 90 -4.40 -8.17 -6.26
C LYS A 90 -4.10 -6.94 -5.42
N VAL A 91 -3.67 -5.86 -6.08
CA VAL A 91 -3.73 -4.49 -5.57
C VAL A 91 -4.77 -3.71 -6.39
N VAL A 92 -5.52 -2.84 -5.74
CA VAL A 92 -6.44 -1.90 -6.40
C VAL A 92 -6.04 -0.47 -6.11
N ALA A 93 -6.30 0.41 -7.07
CA ALA A 93 -6.20 1.86 -6.93
C ALA A 93 -7.59 2.48 -7.04
N LEU A 94 -7.97 3.30 -6.07
CA LEU A 94 -9.27 3.97 -6.00
C LEU A 94 -9.09 5.48 -6.08
N ASN A 95 -10.05 6.16 -6.69
CA ASN A 95 -10.15 7.61 -6.62
C ASN A 95 -10.55 8.02 -5.19
N THR A 96 -9.78 8.91 -4.55
CA THR A 96 -10.05 9.36 -3.18
C THR A 96 -11.33 10.20 -3.05
N GLU A 97 -11.80 10.83 -4.13
CA GLU A 97 -12.98 11.69 -4.14
C GLU A 97 -14.28 10.90 -4.40
N THR A 98 -14.22 9.84 -5.21
CA THR A 98 -15.42 9.09 -5.65
C THR A 98 -15.49 7.66 -5.11
N GLY A 99 -14.37 7.07 -4.67
CA GLY A 99 -14.28 5.66 -4.27
C GLY A 99 -14.27 4.68 -5.45
N GLU A 100 -14.34 5.18 -6.68
CA GLU A 100 -14.34 4.36 -7.90
C GLU A 100 -12.96 3.75 -8.16
N GLU A 101 -12.95 2.51 -8.65
CA GLU A 101 -11.73 1.81 -9.04
C GLU A 101 -11.13 2.47 -10.30
N ARG A 102 -9.89 2.94 -10.19
CA ARG A 102 -9.08 3.43 -11.31
C ARG A 102 -8.49 2.27 -12.08
N TRP A 103 -7.92 1.30 -11.35
CA TRP A 103 -7.34 0.09 -11.91
C TRP A 103 -7.17 -0.99 -10.83
N ALA A 104 -6.94 -2.22 -11.29
CA ALA A 104 -6.50 -3.35 -10.46
C ALA A 104 -5.32 -4.08 -11.14
N TYR A 105 -4.36 -4.52 -10.33
CA TYR A 105 -3.21 -5.31 -10.76
C TYR A 105 -3.20 -6.67 -10.05
N TYR A 106 -3.21 -7.75 -10.82
CA TYR A 106 -3.28 -9.13 -10.31
C TYR A 106 -1.88 -9.75 -10.22
N VAL A 107 -1.67 -10.56 -9.19
CA VAL A 107 -0.43 -11.30 -8.93
C VAL A 107 -0.72 -12.78 -8.66
N ASP A 108 0.33 -13.58 -8.59
CA ASP A 108 0.24 -15.04 -8.44
C ASP A 108 0.07 -15.50 -6.98
N GLY A 109 -0.31 -14.59 -6.07
CA GLY A 109 -0.50 -14.92 -4.68
C GLY A 109 -0.98 -13.75 -3.82
N PRO A 110 -1.38 -14.04 -2.57
CA PRO A 110 -1.95 -13.05 -1.65
C PRO A 110 -1.09 -11.80 -1.46
N VAL A 111 -1.71 -10.62 -1.57
CA VAL A 111 -1.12 -9.34 -1.13
C VAL A 111 -1.65 -9.04 0.27
N ARG A 112 -0.85 -9.35 1.28
CA ARG A 112 -1.29 -9.30 2.69
C ARG A 112 -0.99 -8.00 3.39
N LEU A 113 0.15 -7.42 3.01
CA LEU A 113 0.78 -6.29 3.69
C LEU A 113 0.52 -5.01 2.91
N PRO A 114 0.56 -3.87 3.59
CA PRO A 114 0.27 -2.58 2.98
C PRO A 114 1.32 -2.27 1.91
N PRO A 115 0.93 -1.66 0.78
CA PRO A 115 1.88 -1.07 -0.13
C PRO A 115 2.65 0.09 0.52
N ALA A 116 3.71 0.54 -0.13
CA ALA A 116 4.42 1.78 0.15
C ALA A 116 4.49 2.62 -1.14
N ALA A 117 4.45 3.94 -1.02
CA ALA A 117 4.57 4.87 -2.14
C ALA A 117 5.82 5.73 -1.99
N TRP A 118 6.44 6.04 -3.12
CA TRP A 118 7.54 6.99 -3.20
C TRP A 118 7.60 7.60 -4.59
N LYS A 119 7.53 8.94 -4.66
CA LYS A 119 7.32 9.66 -5.93
C LYS A 119 6.08 9.09 -6.65
N ASP A 120 6.16 8.84 -7.95
CA ASP A 120 5.04 8.37 -8.79
C ASP A 120 4.95 6.83 -8.87
N ARG A 121 5.43 6.13 -7.83
CA ARG A 121 5.52 4.66 -7.80
C ARG A 121 4.93 4.11 -6.52
N ILE A 122 4.35 2.92 -6.64
CA ILE A 122 3.96 2.10 -5.49
C ILE A 122 4.74 0.78 -5.49
N TYR A 123 4.97 0.27 -4.28
CA TYR A 123 5.72 -0.96 -4.03
C TYR A 123 4.91 -1.84 -3.10
N PHE A 124 4.82 -3.13 -3.39
CA PHE A 124 4.12 -4.08 -2.54
C PHE A 124 4.70 -5.48 -2.67
N THR A 125 4.50 -6.31 -1.66
CA THR A 125 4.92 -7.71 -1.68
C THR A 125 3.75 -8.65 -1.82
N SER A 126 4.02 -9.81 -2.41
CA SER A 126 3.05 -10.91 -2.50
C SER A 126 3.64 -12.21 -1.96
N ASP A 127 2.73 -13.07 -1.48
CA ASP A 127 3.04 -14.46 -1.12
C ASP A 127 3.61 -15.26 -2.31
N ASP A 128 3.53 -14.75 -3.55
CA ASP A 128 4.24 -15.30 -4.72
C ASP A 128 5.77 -15.12 -4.66
N GLY A 129 6.29 -14.42 -3.64
CA GLY A 129 7.72 -14.29 -3.36
C GLY A 129 8.39 -13.07 -3.99
N TYR A 130 7.63 -12.13 -4.54
CA TYR A 130 8.16 -10.94 -5.20
C TYR A 130 7.84 -9.65 -4.45
N LEU A 131 8.74 -8.68 -4.60
CA LEU A 131 8.44 -7.25 -4.51
C LEU A 131 8.04 -6.76 -5.91
N TYR A 132 6.93 -6.07 -6.00
CA TYR A 132 6.44 -5.42 -7.21
C TYR A 132 6.62 -3.91 -7.12
N CYS A 133 6.95 -3.27 -8.24
CA CYS A 133 6.89 -1.83 -8.42
C CYS A 133 5.96 -1.50 -9.58
N LEU A 134 4.89 -0.74 -9.30
CA LEU A 134 3.98 -0.22 -10.31
C LEU A 134 4.09 1.30 -10.40
N SER A 135 3.83 1.85 -11.58
CA SER A 135 3.53 3.27 -11.73
C SER A 135 2.14 3.62 -11.18
N ASP A 136 1.88 4.91 -11.05
CA ASP A 136 0.60 5.49 -10.62
C ASP A 136 -0.61 5.01 -11.45
N ASN A 137 -0.41 4.72 -12.74
CA ASN A 137 -1.41 4.19 -13.68
C ASN A 137 -1.60 2.67 -13.60
N GLY A 138 -0.87 1.97 -12.72
CA GLY A 138 -0.99 0.52 -12.50
C GLY A 138 -0.15 -0.35 -13.43
N GLU A 139 0.70 0.24 -14.26
CA GLU A 139 1.62 -0.52 -15.12
C GLU A 139 2.80 -1.07 -14.33
N LEU A 140 3.22 -2.29 -14.66
CA LEU A 140 4.39 -2.91 -14.05
C LEU A 140 5.67 -2.22 -14.54
N ALA A 141 6.37 -1.55 -13.63
CA ALA A 141 7.69 -1.02 -13.92
C ALA A 141 8.77 -2.10 -13.80
N TRP A 142 8.77 -2.83 -12.68
CA TRP A 142 9.66 -3.97 -12.44
C TRP A 142 9.14 -4.84 -11.30
N LYS A 143 9.69 -6.06 -11.19
CA LYS A 143 9.52 -6.92 -10.01
C LYS A 143 10.83 -7.59 -9.64
N PHE A 144 11.02 -7.87 -8.36
CA PHE A 144 12.23 -8.46 -7.81
C PHE A 144 11.89 -9.69 -6.97
N ARG A 145 12.55 -10.82 -7.25
CA ARG A 145 12.35 -12.08 -6.52
C ARG A 145 13.13 -12.03 -5.20
N GLY A 146 12.44 -12.22 -4.08
CA GLY A 146 13.10 -12.25 -2.77
C GLY A 146 13.69 -13.60 -2.36
N GLY A 147 13.28 -14.70 -2.99
CA GLY A 147 13.81 -16.05 -2.71
C GLY A 147 14.87 -16.51 -3.71
N PRO A 148 15.63 -17.58 -3.40
CA PRO A 148 16.70 -18.11 -4.25
C PRO A 148 16.18 -18.90 -5.47
N SER A 149 14.88 -19.20 -5.55
CA SER A 149 14.30 -19.95 -6.68
C SER A 149 12.80 -19.69 -6.85
N GLU A 150 12.21 -20.21 -7.92
CA GLU A 150 10.76 -20.13 -8.22
C GLU A 150 9.91 -21.18 -7.48
N ARG A 151 10.52 -21.97 -6.58
CA ARG A 151 9.85 -23.15 -6.02
C ARG A 151 8.57 -22.74 -5.29
N LYS A 152 7.43 -23.25 -5.75
CA LYS A 152 6.13 -23.07 -5.10
C LYS A 152 5.79 -24.26 -4.20
N ILE A 153 5.02 -24.00 -3.15
CA ILE A 153 4.45 -25.01 -2.25
C ILE A 153 2.97 -24.71 -2.03
N LEU A 154 2.20 -25.73 -1.66
CA LEU A 154 0.87 -25.49 -1.10
C LEU A 154 1.05 -24.95 0.32
N GLY A 155 0.68 -23.68 0.50
CA GLY A 155 0.61 -23.02 1.79
C GLY A 155 -0.72 -22.31 1.91
N ASN A 156 -1.42 -22.49 3.02
CA ASN A 156 -2.66 -21.76 3.29
C ASN A 156 -3.73 -21.90 2.19
N LYS A 157 -3.92 -23.13 1.68
CA LYS A 157 -4.85 -23.49 0.58
C LYS A 157 -4.54 -22.82 -0.77
N ARG A 158 -3.36 -22.21 -0.93
CA ARG A 158 -2.91 -21.54 -2.16
C ARG A 158 -1.55 -22.09 -2.59
N LEU A 159 -1.25 -22.03 -3.89
CA LEU A 159 0.09 -22.31 -4.41
C LEU A 159 0.93 -21.03 -4.31
N ILE A 160 1.82 -20.96 -3.32
CA ILE A 160 2.61 -19.75 -3.00
C ILE A 160 4.11 -20.03 -3.12
N SER A 161 4.95 -18.99 -3.07
CA SER A 161 6.40 -19.19 -2.98
C SER A 161 6.77 -19.95 -1.72
N THR A 162 7.81 -20.79 -1.83
CA THR A 162 8.49 -21.37 -0.67
C THR A 162 9.07 -20.28 0.24
N TRP A 163 9.44 -19.13 -0.33
CA TRP A 163 9.88 -17.92 0.36
C TRP A 163 8.90 -16.78 0.06
N PRO A 164 7.72 -16.78 0.68
CA PRO A 164 6.73 -15.73 0.43
C PRO A 164 7.29 -14.38 0.90
N ALA A 165 7.01 -13.30 0.17
CA ALA A 165 7.45 -11.96 0.52
C ALA A 165 6.46 -11.36 1.54
N ARG A 166 6.74 -11.61 2.81
CA ARG A 166 5.91 -11.22 3.96
C ARG A 166 6.62 -10.23 4.89
N GLY A 167 7.67 -9.57 4.41
CA GLY A 167 8.19 -8.36 5.04
C GLY A 167 7.44 -7.13 4.53
N GLY A 168 6.84 -6.35 5.42
CA GLY A 168 6.16 -5.12 5.03
C GLY A 168 7.13 -4.17 4.35
N VAL A 169 6.70 -3.57 3.24
CA VAL A 169 7.57 -2.67 2.45
C VAL A 169 7.77 -1.36 3.22
N VAL A 170 9.00 -0.88 3.24
CA VAL A 170 9.35 0.43 3.77
C VAL A 170 10.18 1.16 2.73
N VAL A 171 9.86 2.42 2.46
CA VAL A 171 10.71 3.28 1.62
C VAL A 171 11.28 4.39 2.48
N ASP A 172 12.60 4.52 2.52
CA ASP A 172 13.29 5.59 3.22
C ASP A 172 14.42 6.14 2.36
N ALA A 173 14.49 7.47 2.24
CA ALA A 173 15.47 8.19 1.44
C ALA A 173 15.70 7.62 0.01
N GLY A 174 14.63 7.14 -0.64
CA GLY A 174 14.68 6.56 -1.99
C GLY A 174 15.17 5.12 -2.06
N ILE A 175 15.26 4.42 -0.93
CA ILE A 175 15.59 3.00 -0.84
C ILE A 175 14.37 2.22 -0.37
N VAL A 176 14.00 1.19 -1.12
CA VAL A 176 12.93 0.25 -0.79
C VAL A 176 13.50 -0.95 -0.05
N TYR A 177 12.98 -1.21 1.14
CA TYR A 177 13.32 -2.36 1.96
C TYR A 177 12.16 -3.35 1.97
N PHE A 178 12.48 -4.63 1.80
CA PHE A 178 11.51 -5.71 1.96
C PHE A 178 12.23 -7.01 2.35
N SER A 179 11.46 -8.01 2.79
CA SER A 179 11.99 -9.34 3.09
C SER A 179 11.12 -10.47 2.54
N ALA A 180 11.76 -11.61 2.31
CA ALA A 180 11.13 -12.84 1.85
C ALA A 180 11.67 -14.06 2.61
N GLY A 181 10.80 -15.05 2.81
CA GLY A 181 11.13 -16.25 3.58
C GLY A 181 10.73 -16.15 5.05
N ILE A 182 9.99 -17.15 5.50
CA ILE A 182 9.45 -17.25 6.87
C ILE A 182 10.10 -18.36 7.70
N TRP A 183 10.90 -19.22 7.05
CA TRP A 183 11.50 -20.39 7.67
C TRP A 183 13.01 -20.16 7.83
N PRO A 184 13.54 -19.98 9.05
CA PRO A 184 14.95 -19.66 9.26
C PRO A 184 15.91 -20.70 8.63
N PHE A 185 15.57 -21.98 8.69
CA PHE A 185 16.37 -23.06 8.11
C PHE A 185 16.34 -23.12 6.57
N MET A 186 15.43 -22.38 5.93
CA MET A 186 15.36 -22.23 4.47
C MET A 186 15.94 -20.89 3.99
N GLY A 187 16.31 -20.02 4.92
CA GLY A 187 16.77 -18.66 4.66
C GLY A 187 15.64 -17.63 4.77
N THR A 188 15.98 -16.51 5.43
CA THR A 188 15.22 -15.25 5.38
C THR A 188 16.10 -14.22 4.70
N PHE A 189 15.58 -13.59 3.66
CA PHE A 189 16.31 -12.67 2.80
C PHE A 189 15.78 -11.26 3.02
N ILE A 190 16.69 -10.30 3.20
CA ILE A 190 16.38 -8.88 3.38
C ILE A 190 17.11 -8.12 2.28
N TYR A 191 16.40 -7.22 1.62
CA TYR A 191 16.94 -6.46 0.51
C TYR A 191 16.75 -4.96 0.73
N ALA A 192 17.64 -4.19 0.12
CA ALA A 192 17.57 -2.76 -0.06
C ALA A 192 17.77 -2.49 -1.55
N LEU A 193 16.79 -1.88 -2.20
CA LEU A 193 16.77 -1.62 -3.65
C LEU A 193 16.48 -0.14 -3.90
N ASP A 194 16.95 0.40 -5.02
CA ASP A 194 16.57 1.75 -5.43
C ASP A 194 15.06 1.82 -5.72
N ALA A 195 14.42 2.87 -5.21
CA ALA A 195 13.00 3.17 -5.44
C ALA A 195 12.75 3.72 -6.85
#